data_AF-A0A925AE30-F1
#
_entry.id   AF-A0A925AE30-F1
#
_cell.length_a   1.000
_cell.length_b   1.000
_cell.length_c   1.000
_cell.angle_alpha   90.00
_cell.angle_beta   90.00
_cell.angle_gamma   90.00
#
_symmetry.space_group_name_H-M   'P 1'
#
loop_
_entity.id
_entity.type
_entity.pdbx_description
1 polymer ?
#
loop_
_entity_poly.entity_id
_entity_poly.type
_entity_poly.pdbx_seq_one_letter_code
_entity_poly.pdbx_strand_id
1 'polypeptide(L)'
;TPHEPLDGAERILIVVGAHLSAERHDRPLAYTLRERMLELFAQRPSGHESDHVIPEVLVCCDLWYLNDESLKHSPAISIGGPGVNALSAYLASRLPSAFVIDDLLMVQFDAEMHTPLACCWGTTPEATARAVDIFLDKYGDGFVKSMWGA
;
A
#
# COMPACT_ATOMS: atom_id res chain seq x y z
N THR A 1 10.07 -13.67 22.43
CA THR A 1 9.02 -12.99 23.20
C THR A 1 7.72 -13.14 22.42
N PRO A 2 6.57 -13.40 23.05
CA PRO A 2 5.30 -13.36 22.34
C PRO A 2 5.17 -11.94 21.76
N HIS A 3 4.93 -11.82 20.46
CA HIS A 3 4.65 -10.51 19.86
C HIS A 3 3.38 -10.00 20.52
N GLU A 4 3.52 -8.92 21.29
CA GLU A 4 2.40 -8.17 21.82
C GLU A 4 1.51 -7.80 20.62
N PRO A 5 0.19 -8.04 20.67
CA PRO A 5 -0.69 -7.46 19.68
C PRO A 5 -0.43 -5.95 19.71
N LEU A 6 -0.16 -5.36 18.55
CA LEU A 6 0.01 -3.92 18.39
C LEU A 6 -1.37 -3.27 18.58
N ASP A 7 -1.84 -3.26 19.83
CA ASP A 7 -3.12 -2.71 20.25
C ASP A 7 -3.00 -1.19 20.32
N GLY A 8 -3.74 -0.50 19.44
CA GLY A 8 -3.97 0.93 19.53
C GLY A 8 -3.28 1.82 18.49
N ALA A 9 -2.35 1.31 17.68
CA ALA A 9 -1.82 2.05 16.53
C ALA A 9 -2.55 1.63 15.25
N GLU A 10 -3.19 2.59 14.57
CA GLU A 10 -3.58 2.40 13.17
C GLU A 10 -2.33 2.04 12.38
N ARG A 11 -2.41 0.98 11.58
CA ARG A 11 -1.28 0.48 10.79
C ARG A 11 -1.65 0.40 9.32
N ILE A 12 -0.68 0.65 8.46
CA ILE A 12 -0.80 0.56 7.02
C ILE A 12 0.22 -0.45 6.53
N LEU A 13 -0.22 -1.35 5.66
CA LEU A 13 0.62 -2.40 5.13
C LEU A 13 1.01 -2.09 3.69
N ILE A 14 2.31 -2.12 3.40
CA ILE A 14 2.82 -2.17 2.03
C ILE A 14 3.24 -3.62 1.78
N VAL A 15 2.49 -4.30 0.92
CA VAL A 15 2.55 -5.74 0.75
C VAL A 15 3.24 -6.07 -0.57
N VAL A 16 4.38 -6.76 -0.50
CA VAL A 16 5.15 -7.25 -1.66
C VAL A 16 5.04 -8.75 -1.82
N GLY A 17 5.39 -9.29 -2.99
CA GLY A 17 5.48 -10.72 -3.20
C GLY A 17 6.59 -11.41 -2.39
N ALA A 18 6.39 -12.67 -2.00
CA ALA A 18 7.45 -13.49 -1.38
C ALA A 18 8.47 -14.10 -2.39
N HIS A 19 8.38 -13.73 -3.67
CA HIS A 19 9.32 -14.19 -4.72
C HIS A 19 10.67 -13.44 -4.65
N LEU A 20 11.76 -14.11 -5.02
CA LEU A 20 13.10 -13.49 -5.08
C LEU A 20 13.15 -12.23 -5.97
N SER A 21 12.35 -12.18 -7.04
CA SER A 21 12.26 -10.98 -7.89
C SER A 21 11.62 -9.82 -7.14
N ALA A 22 10.55 -10.08 -6.38
CA ALA A 22 9.88 -9.06 -5.56
C ALA A 22 10.79 -8.60 -4.42
N GLU A 23 11.52 -9.51 -3.77
CA GLU A 23 12.53 -9.16 -2.77
C GLU A 23 13.63 -8.26 -3.33
N ARG A 24 14.05 -8.48 -4.57
CA ARG A 24 15.09 -7.68 -5.24
C ARG A 24 14.58 -6.31 -5.70
N HIS A 25 13.36 -6.22 -6.22
CA HIS A 25 12.89 -5.03 -6.94
C HIS A 25 11.73 -4.32 -6.23
N ASP A 26 10.71 -5.07 -5.81
CA ASP A 26 9.48 -4.51 -5.23
C ASP A 26 9.67 -4.13 -3.75
N ARG A 27 10.44 -4.89 -2.97
CA ARG A 27 10.69 -4.58 -1.54
C ARG A 27 11.48 -3.28 -1.34
N PRO A 28 12.56 -2.98 -2.09
CA PRO A 28 13.20 -1.67 -2.01
C PRO A 28 12.23 -0.53 -2.34
N LEU A 29 11.41 -0.70 -3.40
CA LEU A 29 10.38 0.26 -3.78
C LEU A 29 9.32 0.44 -2.68
N ALA A 30 8.92 -0.63 -2.01
CA ALA A 30 8.00 -0.58 -0.87
C ALA A 30 8.55 0.25 0.29
N TYR A 31 9.85 0.13 0.59
CA TYR A 31 10.48 0.99 1.59
C TYR A 31 10.56 2.45 1.14
N THR A 32 10.82 2.72 -0.15
CA THR A 32 10.74 4.10 -0.68
C THR A 32 9.33 4.68 -0.53
N LEU A 33 8.29 3.92 -0.88
CA LEU A 33 6.91 4.33 -0.69
C LEU A 33 6.60 4.59 0.79
N ARG A 34 7.08 3.72 1.69
CA ARG A 34 6.94 3.90 3.14
C ARG A 34 7.42 5.27 3.59
N GLU A 35 8.66 5.64 3.26
CA GLU A 35 9.23 6.93 3.67
C GLU A 35 8.39 8.10 3.15
N ARG A 36 7.95 8.03 1.90
CA ARG A 36 7.13 9.08 1.29
C ARG A 36 5.75 9.20 1.93
N MET A 37 5.13 8.08 2.32
CA MET A 37 3.88 8.12 3.07
C MET A 37 4.06 8.73 4.46
N LEU A 38 5.14 8.38 5.17
CA LEU A 38 5.47 8.99 6.46
C LEU A 38 5.68 10.50 6.34
N GLU A 39 6.35 10.96 5.27
CA GLU A 39 6.48 12.38 4.96
C GLU A 39 5.12 13.06 4.72
N LEU A 40 4.19 12.41 3.99
CA LEU A 40 2.83 12.93 3.78
C LEU A 40 2.06 13.06 5.10
N PHE A 41 2.18 12.07 6.00
CA PHE A 41 1.56 12.16 7.32
C PHE A 41 2.16 13.28 8.18
N ALA A 42 3.49 13.46 8.12
CA ALA A 42 4.20 14.47 8.90
C ALA A 42 3.92 15.92 8.44
N GLN A 43 3.58 16.11 7.16
CA GLN A 43 3.31 17.45 6.59
C GLN A 43 1.89 17.97 6.90
N ARG A 44 1.04 17.18 7.56
CA ARG A 44 -0.34 17.57 7.83
C ARG A 44 -0.41 18.64 8.94
N PRO A 45 -1.14 19.76 8.74
CA PRO A 45 -1.24 20.82 9.74
C PRO A 45 -1.85 20.32 11.04
N SER A 46 -1.24 20.68 12.16
CA SER A 46 -1.73 20.37 13.50
C SER A 46 -2.96 21.19 13.86
N GLY A 47 -4.14 20.59 13.71
CA GLY A 47 -5.41 21.18 14.14
C GLY A 47 -5.65 21.05 15.65
N HIS A 48 -5.34 19.88 16.23
CA HIS A 48 -5.52 19.58 17.66
C HIS A 48 -4.51 18.54 18.17
N GLU A 49 -4.12 18.60 19.44
CA GLU A 49 -3.14 17.71 20.09
C GLU A 49 -3.55 16.21 20.09
N SER A 50 -4.79 15.90 19.75
CA SER A 50 -5.33 14.53 19.67
C SER A 50 -5.36 13.94 18.24
N ASP A 51 -5.00 14.72 17.21
CA ASP A 51 -5.12 14.34 15.78
C ASP A 51 -3.82 13.75 15.16
N HIS A 52 -2.83 13.38 15.97
CA HIS A 52 -1.44 13.18 15.51
C HIS A 52 -0.86 11.79 15.70
N VAL A 53 -1.67 10.74 15.70
CA VAL A 53 -1.09 9.40 15.60
C VAL A 53 -0.74 9.15 14.14
N ILE A 54 0.55 9.33 13.80
CA ILE A 54 1.08 8.85 12.52
C ILE A 54 1.00 7.32 12.57
N PRO A 55 0.28 6.67 11.64
CA PRO A 55 0.12 5.23 11.65
C PRO A 55 1.46 4.56 11.41
N GLU A 56 1.62 3.36 11.96
CA GLU A 56 2.77 2.55 11.65
C GLU A 56 2.66 2.05 10.19
N VAL A 57 3.65 2.36 9.36
CA VAL A 57 3.69 1.88 7.98
C VAL A 57 4.66 0.70 7.88
N LEU A 58 4.13 -0.50 7.71
CA LEU A 58 4.89 -1.74 7.70
C LEU A 58 5.03 -2.30 6.29
N VAL A 59 6.22 -2.80 5.97
CA VAL A 59 6.47 -3.55 4.73
C VAL A 59 6.49 -5.04 5.06
N CYS A 60 5.55 -5.80 4.50
CA CYS A 60 5.48 -7.26 4.69
C CYS A 60 5.32 -7.99 3.35
N CYS A 61 5.55 -9.31 3.34
CA CYS A 61 5.21 -10.10 2.16
C CYS A 61 3.73 -10.54 2.20
N ASP A 62 3.20 -10.84 1.03
CA ASP A 62 1.86 -11.37 0.80
C ASP A 62 1.53 -12.60 1.66
N LEU A 63 2.50 -13.47 1.96
CA LEU A 63 2.31 -14.59 2.87
C LEU A 63 1.90 -14.16 4.28
N TRP A 64 2.47 -13.09 4.83
CA TRP A 64 2.04 -12.58 6.15
C TRP A 64 0.63 -12.00 6.08
N TYR A 65 0.37 -11.13 5.10
CA TYR A 65 -0.95 -10.51 4.93
C TYR A 65 -2.07 -11.54 4.75
N LEU A 66 -1.83 -12.59 3.97
CA LEU A 66 -2.84 -13.59 3.63
C LEU A 66 -3.09 -14.61 4.75
N ASN A 67 -2.13 -14.84 5.64
CA ASN A 67 -2.23 -15.87 6.68
C ASN A 67 -2.49 -15.30 8.08
N ASP A 68 -2.33 -13.99 8.29
CA ASP A 68 -2.64 -13.33 9.57
C ASP A 68 -3.93 -12.51 9.45
N GLU A 69 -5.00 -13.00 10.07
CA GLU A 69 -6.31 -12.32 10.08
C GLU A 69 -6.26 -10.92 10.69
N SER A 70 -5.34 -10.64 11.62
CA SER A 70 -5.20 -9.31 12.20
C SER A 70 -4.68 -8.28 11.19
N LEU A 71 -3.96 -8.73 10.15
CA LEU A 71 -3.41 -7.87 9.10
C LEU A 71 -4.42 -7.56 7.99
N LYS A 72 -5.38 -8.46 7.74
CA LYS A 72 -6.39 -8.30 6.68
C LYS A 72 -7.34 -7.12 6.91
N HIS A 73 -7.46 -6.67 8.16
CA HIS A 73 -8.29 -5.52 8.53
C HIS A 73 -7.55 -4.18 8.36
N SER A 74 -6.25 -4.19 8.10
CA SER A 74 -5.46 -2.97 7.92
C SER A 74 -5.57 -2.45 6.49
N PRO A 75 -5.58 -1.11 6.29
CA PRO A 75 -5.26 -0.49 5.01
C PRO A 75 -4.03 -1.12 4.36
N ALA A 76 -4.08 -1.35 3.05
CA ALA A 76 -2.99 -2.02 2.36
C ALA A 76 -2.75 -1.50 0.95
N ILE A 77 -1.47 -1.38 0.59
CA ILE A 77 -1.00 -1.10 -0.77
C ILE A 77 -0.17 -2.30 -1.22
N SER A 78 -0.66 -2.99 -2.25
CA SER A 78 0.04 -4.10 -2.86
C SER A 78 0.98 -3.60 -3.97
N ILE A 79 2.25 -4.03 -3.95
CA ILE A 79 3.26 -3.71 -4.98
C ILE A 79 3.72 -4.99 -5.67
N GLY A 80 3.77 -4.94 -7.00
CA GLY A 80 4.13 -6.07 -7.85
C GLY A 80 2.91 -6.69 -8.53
N GLY A 81 3.11 -7.30 -9.70
CA GLY A 81 1.98 -7.83 -10.49
C GLY A 81 1.42 -9.15 -9.92
N PRO A 82 0.22 -9.58 -10.39
CA PRO A 82 -0.40 -10.86 -10.01
C PRO A 82 0.48 -12.11 -10.16
N GLY A 83 1.49 -12.07 -11.03
CA GLY A 83 2.43 -13.17 -11.23
C GLY A 83 3.51 -13.30 -10.15
N VAL A 84 3.71 -12.26 -9.33
CA VAL A 84 4.76 -12.23 -8.28
C VAL A 84 4.22 -11.88 -6.90
N ASN A 85 3.01 -11.32 -6.78
CA ASN A 85 2.36 -10.96 -5.53
C ASN A 85 0.92 -11.51 -5.48
N ALA A 86 0.65 -12.38 -4.51
CA ALA A 86 -0.63 -13.05 -4.34
C ALA A 86 -1.75 -12.11 -3.90
N LEU A 87 -1.43 -11.04 -3.15
CA LEU A 87 -2.43 -10.01 -2.83
C LEU A 87 -2.86 -9.25 -4.09
N SER A 88 -1.93 -8.94 -4.99
CA SER A 88 -2.25 -8.31 -6.27
C SER A 88 -3.13 -9.21 -7.13
N ALA A 89 -2.83 -10.51 -7.18
CA ALA A 89 -3.67 -11.48 -7.89
C ALA A 89 -5.09 -11.55 -7.32
N TYR A 90 -5.24 -11.47 -5.99
CA TYR A 90 -6.53 -11.39 -5.33
C TYR A 90 -7.26 -10.07 -5.65
N LEU A 91 -6.58 -8.94 -5.63
CA LEU A 91 -7.20 -7.62 -5.85
C LEU A 91 -7.50 -7.31 -7.31
N ALA A 92 -6.81 -7.93 -8.26
CA ALA A 92 -6.88 -7.60 -9.69
C ALA A 92 -8.31 -7.61 -10.26
N SER A 93 -9.17 -8.52 -9.81
CA SER A 93 -10.58 -8.62 -10.24
C SER A 93 -11.57 -7.94 -9.29
N ARG A 94 -11.09 -7.31 -8.21
CA ARG A 94 -11.91 -6.76 -7.12
C ARG A 94 -11.80 -5.25 -7.00
N LEU A 95 -10.66 -4.68 -7.40
CA LEU A 95 -10.45 -3.24 -7.42
C LEU A 95 -10.63 -2.68 -8.83
N PRO A 96 -11.35 -1.55 -8.97
CA PRO A 96 -11.45 -0.87 -10.25
C PRO A 96 -10.09 -0.29 -10.64
N SER A 97 -9.90 -0.11 -11.95
CA SER A 97 -8.70 0.55 -12.49
C SER A 97 -8.83 2.07 -12.33
N ALA A 98 -7.91 2.68 -11.59
CA ALA A 98 -7.87 4.14 -11.43
C ALA A 98 -6.91 4.80 -12.42
N PHE A 99 -5.85 4.09 -12.79
CA PHE A 99 -4.91 4.52 -13.83
C PHE A 99 -4.34 3.32 -14.57
N VAL A 100 -4.33 3.38 -15.91
CA VAL A 100 -3.82 2.31 -16.77
C VAL A 100 -3.00 2.93 -17.89
N ILE A 101 -1.87 2.30 -18.20
CA ILE A 101 -1.22 2.42 -19.49
C ILE A 101 -1.23 1.03 -20.08
N ASP A 102 -1.93 0.87 -21.20
CA ASP A 102 -2.15 -0.43 -21.84
C ASP A 102 -0.83 -1.21 -22.00
N ASP A 103 -0.89 -2.50 -21.63
CA ASP A 103 0.21 -3.46 -21.65
C ASP A 103 1.48 -3.08 -20.87
N LEU A 104 1.45 -2.01 -20.07
CA LEU A 104 2.62 -1.50 -19.35
C LEU A 104 2.44 -1.49 -17.83
N LEU A 105 1.43 -0.77 -17.33
CA LEU A 105 1.23 -0.60 -15.89
C LEU A 105 -0.20 -0.31 -15.50
N MET A 106 -0.51 -0.58 -14.24
CA MET A 106 -1.82 -0.36 -13.67
C MET A 106 -1.74 0.07 -12.19
N VAL A 107 -2.63 1.00 -11.84
CA VAL A 107 -2.96 1.39 -10.46
C VAL A 107 -4.44 1.09 -10.26
N GLN A 108 -4.77 0.25 -9.28
CA GLN A 108 -6.13 -0.16 -8.94
C GLN A 108 -6.44 0.23 -7.51
N PHE A 109 -7.53 0.95 -7.28
CA PHE A 109 -8.08 1.24 -5.96
C PHE A 109 -9.50 1.78 -6.13
N ASP A 110 -10.30 1.74 -5.08
CA ASP A 110 -11.62 2.38 -5.08
C ASP A 110 -11.48 3.91 -5.01
N ALA A 111 -11.83 4.62 -6.09
CA ALA A 111 -11.74 6.07 -6.16
C ALA A 111 -12.69 6.78 -5.16
N GLU A 112 -13.76 6.11 -4.74
CA GLU A 112 -14.67 6.59 -3.69
C GLU A 112 -14.14 6.28 -2.28
N MET A 113 -13.00 5.57 -2.19
CA MET A 113 -12.25 5.27 -0.96
C MET A 113 -13.07 4.53 0.12
N HIS A 114 -14.07 3.72 -0.27
CA HIS A 114 -14.80 2.88 0.70
C HIS A 114 -13.92 1.77 1.27
N THR A 115 -12.91 1.36 0.50
CA THR A 115 -11.91 0.39 0.94
C THR A 115 -10.52 1.00 0.81
N PRO A 116 -9.71 1.00 1.89
CA PRO A 116 -8.35 1.56 1.86
C PRO A 116 -7.36 0.52 1.29
N LEU A 117 -7.68 0.00 0.10
CA LEU A 117 -6.91 -1.00 -0.61
C LEU A 117 -6.47 -0.47 -1.97
N ALA A 118 -5.17 -0.58 -2.25
CA ALA A 118 -4.59 -0.21 -3.54
C ALA A 118 -3.67 -1.30 -4.07
N CYS A 119 -3.50 -1.35 -5.39
CA CYS A 119 -2.58 -2.24 -6.08
C CYS A 119 -1.82 -1.45 -7.14
N CYS A 120 -0.49 -1.51 -7.11
CA CYS A 120 0.40 -0.81 -8.03
C CYS A 120 1.35 -1.81 -8.69
N TRP A 121 1.30 -1.93 -10.01
CA TRP A 121 2.14 -2.90 -10.72
C TRP A 121 2.35 -2.56 -12.19
N GLY A 122 3.44 -3.08 -12.75
CA GLY A 122 3.71 -3.04 -14.18
C GLY A 122 4.35 -4.33 -14.69
N THR A 123 4.58 -4.37 -16.00
CA THR A 123 5.16 -5.53 -16.69
C THR A 123 6.68 -5.65 -16.49
N THR A 124 7.34 -4.59 -16.03
CA THR A 124 8.75 -4.57 -15.62
C THR A 124 8.93 -3.90 -14.26
N PRO A 125 10.08 -4.09 -13.58
CA PRO A 125 10.39 -3.37 -12.34
C PRO A 125 10.25 -1.84 -12.45
N GLU A 126 10.71 -1.26 -13.56
CA GLU A 126 10.65 0.18 -13.83
C GLU A 126 9.20 0.64 -14.03
N ALA A 127 8.38 -0.19 -14.68
CA ALA A 127 6.95 0.08 -14.84
C ALA A 127 6.20 0.00 -13.50
N THR A 128 6.57 -0.95 -12.62
CA THR A 128 6.03 -1.04 -11.26
C THR A 128 6.43 0.18 -10.41
N ALA A 129 7.70 0.61 -10.48
CA ALA A 129 8.15 1.85 -9.83
C ALA A 129 7.33 3.05 -10.30
N ARG A 130 7.15 3.18 -11.62
CA ARG A 130 6.34 4.26 -12.19
C ARG A 130 4.87 4.19 -11.77
N ALA A 131 4.30 2.99 -11.59
CA ALA A 131 2.94 2.85 -11.07
C ALA A 131 2.83 3.36 -9.63
N VAL A 132 3.82 3.05 -8.78
CA VAL A 132 3.90 3.55 -7.40
C VAL A 132 4.06 5.08 -7.36
N ASP A 133 4.92 5.64 -8.20
CA ASP A 133 5.08 7.10 -8.31
C ASP A 133 3.76 7.78 -8.70
N ILE A 134 3.07 7.24 -9.72
CA ILE A 134 1.77 7.75 -10.15
C ILE A 134 0.73 7.64 -9.04
N PHE A 135 0.72 6.54 -8.30
CA PHE A 135 -0.17 6.37 -7.16
C PHE A 135 0.07 7.46 -6.11
N LEU A 136 1.32 7.62 -5.69
CA LEU A 136 1.69 8.58 -4.66
C LEU A 136 1.39 10.02 -5.10
N ASP A 137 1.83 10.42 -6.29
CA ASP A 137 1.74 11.81 -6.76
C ASP A 137 0.29 12.24 -7.04
N LYS A 138 -0.58 11.32 -7.51
CA LYS A 138 -1.95 11.66 -7.89
C LYS A 138 -2.98 11.34 -6.81
N TYR A 139 -2.75 10.28 -6.04
CA TYR A 139 -3.75 9.72 -5.15
C TYR A 139 -3.27 9.59 -3.70
N GLY A 140 -1.98 9.80 -3.42
CA GLY A 140 -1.39 9.67 -2.08
C GLY A 140 -2.11 10.52 -1.04
N ASP A 141 -2.32 11.81 -1.31
CA ASP A 141 -3.04 12.70 -0.40
C ASP A 141 -4.47 12.24 -0.09
N GLY A 142 -5.20 11.77 -1.12
CA GLY A 142 -6.56 11.28 -0.96
C GLY A 142 -6.61 9.98 -0.14
N PHE A 143 -5.69 9.07 -0.43
CA PHE A 143 -5.56 7.78 0.24
C PHE A 143 -5.17 7.95 1.72
N VAL A 144 -4.25 8.87 2.00
CA VAL A 144 -3.91 9.27 3.38
C VAL A 144 -5.14 9.85 4.08
N LYS A 145 -5.85 10.80 3.46
CA LYS A 145 -7.03 11.43 4.08
C LYS A 145 -8.14 10.44 4.41
N SER A 146 -8.38 9.43 3.57
CA SER A 146 -9.46 8.46 3.79
C SER A 146 -9.24 7.58 5.03
N MET A 147 -8.03 7.50 5.57
CA MET A 147 -7.74 6.64 6.73
C MET A 147 -8.17 7.21 8.07
N TRP A 148 -8.29 8.53 8.20
CA TRP A 148 -8.67 9.17 9.47
C TRP A 148 -10.18 9.42 9.62
N GLY A 149 -10.99 9.01 8.65
CA GLY A 149 -12.42 9.36 8.61
C GLY A 149 -12.67 10.84 8.31
N ALA A 150 -13.87 11.11 7.81
CA ALA A 150 -14.46 12.43 7.68
C ALA A 150 -14.99 12.94 9.03
#